data_AF-I6M4A4-F1
#
_entry.id   AF-I6M4A4-F1
#
_cell.length_a   1.000
_cell.length_b   1.000
_cell.length_c   1.000
_cell.angle_alpha   90.00
_cell.angle_beta   90.00
_cell.angle_gamma   90.00
#
_symmetry.space_group_name_H-M   'P 1'
#
loop_
_entity.id
_entity.type
_entity.pdbx_description
1 polymer ?
#
loop_
_entity_poly.entity_id
_entity_poly.type
_entity_poly.pdbx_seq_one_letter_code
_entity_poly.pdbx_strand_id
1 'polypeptide(L)'
;WVREEAPDVLCLQETKCSEKALPAEITSMPEYPYKYWAASDDKEGYSGVAMLCKTEPLKVTYGIGKEEHDKEGRVITAEFPNYYLVTAYVPNASRGLGPLSITDKT
;
A
#
# COMPACT_ATOMS: atom_id res chain seq x y z
N TRP A 1 -12.69 11.99 -11.13
CA TRP A 1 -12.23 12.30 -9.76
C TRP A 1 -10.72 12.33 -9.66
N VAL A 2 -9.97 11.21 -9.65
CA VAL A 2 -8.49 11.25 -9.49
C VAL A 2 -7.79 12.16 -10.51
N ARG A 3 -8.17 12.08 -11.79
CA ARG A 3 -7.61 12.96 -12.84
C ARG A 3 -7.96 14.44 -12.67
N GLU A 4 -9.06 14.74 -11.99
CA GLU A 4 -9.52 16.10 -11.74
C GLU A 4 -8.80 16.71 -10.53
N GLU A 5 -8.68 15.93 -9.45
CA GLU A 5 -7.92 16.30 -8.26
C GLU A 5 -6.40 16.40 -8.55
N ALA A 6 -5.92 15.56 -9.47
CA ALA A 6 -4.54 15.51 -9.94
C ALA A 6 -3.47 15.54 -8.82
N PRO A 7 -3.56 14.69 -7.76
CA PRO A 7 -2.59 14.70 -6.67
C PRO A 7 -1.20 14.26 -7.15
N ASP A 8 -0.14 14.76 -6.52
CA ASP A 8 1.24 14.38 -6.87
C ASP A 8 1.60 12.96 -6.41
N VAL A 9 1.00 12.52 -5.31
CA VAL A 9 1.03 11.14 -4.85
C VAL A 9 -0.37 10.70 -4.48
N LEU A 10 -0.83 9.59 -5.06
CA LEU A 10 -2.09 8.93 -4.73
C LEU A 10 -1.82 7.67 -3.93
N CYS A 11 -2.37 7.59 -2.73
CA CYS A 11 -2.31 6.42 -1.87
C CYS A 11 -3.68 5.72 -1.84
N LEU A 12 -3.71 4.43 -2.11
CA LEU A 12 -4.91 3.61 -2.05
C LEU A 12 -4.75 2.52 -1.00
N GLN A 13 -5.81 2.23 -0.26
CA GLN A 13 -5.87 1.17 0.74
C GLN A 13 -7.03 0.23 0.42
N GLU A 14 -6.92 -1.00 0.91
CA GLU A 14 -7.91 -2.07 0.71
C GLU A 14 -8.15 -2.38 -0.78
N THR A 15 -7.08 -2.47 -1.56
CA THR A 15 -7.16 -2.63 -3.01
C THR A 15 -7.69 -3.98 -3.47
N LYS A 16 -7.52 -5.03 -2.64
CA LYS A 16 -7.98 -6.41 -2.90
C LYS A 16 -7.53 -6.95 -4.27
N CYS A 17 -6.38 -6.50 -4.74
CA CYS A 17 -5.90 -6.76 -6.09
C CYS A 17 -4.41 -7.05 -6.04
N SER A 18 -4.00 -8.18 -6.64
CA SER A 18 -2.59 -8.48 -6.84
C SER A 18 -2.04 -7.70 -8.03
N GLU A 19 -0.73 -7.48 -8.08
CA GLU A 19 -0.09 -6.74 -9.17
C GLU A 19 -0.37 -7.36 -10.55
N LYS A 20 -0.51 -8.70 -10.61
CA LYS A 20 -0.82 -9.45 -11.83
C LYS A 20 -2.25 -9.23 -12.34
N ALA A 21 -3.16 -8.78 -11.47
CA ALA A 21 -4.58 -8.59 -11.76
C ALA A 21 -4.95 -7.11 -11.98
N LEU A 22 -3.95 -6.21 -12.05
CA LEU A 22 -4.19 -4.79 -12.19
C LEU A 22 -4.90 -4.46 -13.52
N PRO A 23 -5.96 -3.63 -13.49
CA PRO A 23 -6.61 -3.15 -14.71
C PRO A 23 -5.65 -2.37 -15.60
N ALA A 24 -5.84 -2.46 -16.92
CA ALA A 24 -5.03 -1.75 -17.90
C ALA A 24 -5.08 -0.24 -17.69
N GLU A 25 -6.22 0.29 -17.25
CA GLU A 25 -6.45 1.70 -16.95
C GLU A 25 -5.54 2.22 -15.84
N ILE A 26 -5.12 1.34 -14.92
CA ILE A 26 -4.16 1.65 -13.86
C ILE A 26 -2.75 1.48 -14.39
N THR A 27 -2.40 0.32 -14.95
CA THR A 27 -1.01 0.04 -15.39
C THR A 27 -0.54 1.04 -16.45
N SER A 28 -1.43 1.40 -17.39
CA SER A 28 -1.16 2.34 -18.47
C SER A 28 -1.43 3.82 -18.13
N MET A 29 -1.82 4.15 -16.90
CA MET A 29 -2.12 5.54 -16.50
C MET A 29 -0.86 6.43 -16.65
N PRO A 30 -0.79 7.34 -17.65
CA PRO A 30 0.42 8.11 -17.93
C PRO A 30 0.69 9.21 -16.90
N GLU A 31 -0.35 9.68 -16.22
CA GLU A 31 -0.25 10.75 -15.22
C GLU A 31 0.58 10.32 -14.00
N TYR A 32 0.68 9.00 -13.75
CA TYR A 32 1.45 8.41 -12.65
C TYR A 32 2.45 7.37 -13.18
N PRO A 33 3.62 7.78 -13.67
CA PRO A 33 4.61 6.85 -14.23
C PRO A 33 5.16 5.87 -13.19
N TYR A 34 5.19 6.24 -11.90
CA TYR A 34 5.74 5.41 -10.84
C TYR A 34 4.60 4.80 -10.02
N LYS A 35 4.49 3.47 -10.02
CA LYS A 35 3.40 2.73 -9.37
C LYS A 35 3.98 1.63 -8.51
N TYR A 36 3.57 1.58 -7.25
CA TYR A 36 4.04 0.63 -6.26
C TYR A 36 2.84 -0.07 -5.63
N TRP A 37 2.95 -1.37 -5.44
CA TRP A 37 1.84 -2.21 -4.99
C TRP A 37 2.31 -3.22 -3.95
N ALA A 38 1.53 -3.37 -2.89
CA ALA A 38 1.70 -4.42 -1.90
C ALA A 38 0.37 -5.16 -1.76
N ALA A 39 0.39 -6.48 -1.90
CA ALA A 39 -0.77 -7.35 -1.74
C ALA A 39 -0.46 -8.42 -0.70
N SER A 40 -1.49 -9.12 -0.23
CA SER A 40 -1.26 -10.25 0.68
C SER A 40 -0.64 -11.43 -0.08
N ASP A 41 0.35 -12.08 0.53
CA ASP A 41 1.06 -13.22 -0.05
C ASP A 41 0.18 -14.49 -0.10
N ASP A 42 -0.62 -14.69 0.96
CA ASP A 42 -1.35 -15.94 1.19
C ASP A 42 -2.86 -15.84 0.91
N LYS A 43 -3.39 -14.62 0.75
CA LYS A 43 -4.84 -14.38 0.64
C LYS A 43 -5.16 -13.48 -0.56
N GLU A 44 -5.51 -14.09 -1.68
CA GLU A 44 -5.97 -13.36 -2.86
C GLU A 44 -7.26 -12.57 -2.55
N GLY A 45 -7.37 -11.35 -3.07
CA GLY A 45 -8.54 -10.50 -2.82
C GLY A 45 -8.64 -9.92 -1.40
N TYR A 46 -7.59 -10.04 -0.58
CA TYR A 46 -7.55 -9.56 0.79
C TYR A 46 -6.53 -8.43 0.98
N SER A 47 -6.91 -7.40 1.74
CA SER A 47 -6.06 -6.26 2.09
C SER A 47 -5.50 -5.55 0.83
N GLY A 48 -4.26 -5.09 0.89
CA GLY A 48 -3.53 -4.48 -0.21
C GLY A 48 -3.47 -2.96 -0.12
N VAL A 49 -2.31 -2.41 -0.44
CA VAL A 49 -2.08 -0.96 -0.57
C VAL A 49 -1.37 -0.65 -1.86
N ALA A 50 -1.55 0.58 -2.34
CA ALA A 50 -0.86 1.09 -3.50
C ALA A 50 -0.41 2.53 -3.30
N MET A 51 0.66 2.88 -4.00
CA MET A 51 1.16 4.24 -4.11
C MET A 51 1.49 4.55 -5.57
N LEU A 52 0.84 5.59 -6.11
CA LEU A 52 1.06 6.08 -7.46
C LEU A 52 1.67 7.48 -7.36
N CYS A 53 2.85 7.68 -7.92
CA CYS A 53 3.61 8.92 -7.83
C CYS A 53 3.85 9.53 -9.20
N LYS A 54 3.77 10.85 -9.30
CA LYS A 54 4.23 11.60 -10.47
C LYS A 54 5.76 11.68 -10.54
N THR A 55 6.41 11.76 -9.39
CA THR A 55 7.87 11.83 -9.23
C THR A 55 8.40 10.55 -8.59
N GLU A 56 9.56 10.08 -9.04
CA GLU A 56 10.20 8.89 -8.50
C GLU A 56 10.64 9.11 -7.04
N PRO A 57 10.23 8.26 -6.10
CA PRO A 57 10.85 8.19 -4.79
C PRO A 57 12.32 7.76 -4.89
N LEU A 58 13.18 8.25 -3.99
CA LEU A 58 14.56 7.81 -3.85
C LEU A 58 14.65 6.32 -3.48
N LYS A 59 13.68 5.85 -2.69
CA LYS A 59 13.59 4.46 -2.24
C LYS A 59 12.15 4.12 -1.92
N VAL A 60 11.76 2.88 -2.25
CA VAL A 60 10.48 2.31 -1.81
C VAL A 60 10.75 1.04 -1.01
N THR A 61 10.06 0.91 0.13
CA THR A 61 10.11 -0.28 0.99
C THR A 61 8.71 -0.75 1.33
N TYR A 62 8.59 -2.06 1.52
CA TYR A 62 7.33 -2.75 1.81
C TYR A 62 7.36 -3.34 3.21
N GLY A 63 6.24 -3.25 3.91
CA GLY A 63 6.15 -3.70 5.29
C GLY A 63 6.84 -2.77 6.29
N ILE A 64 6.98 -3.28 7.52
CA ILE A 64 7.59 -2.60 8.66
C ILE A 64 8.78 -3.36 9.25
N GLY A 65 9.24 -4.42 8.58
CA GLY A 65 10.38 -5.23 9.02
C GLY A 65 10.02 -6.24 10.10
N LYS A 66 8.74 -6.61 10.19
CA LYS A 66 8.21 -7.60 11.13
C LYS A 66 7.44 -8.64 10.33
N GLU A 67 8.04 -9.81 10.14
CA GLU A 67 7.49 -10.87 9.27
C GLU A 67 6.03 -11.22 9.60
N GLU A 68 5.65 -11.20 10.88
CA GLU A 68 4.27 -11.44 11.32
C GLU A 68 3.24 -10.40 10.84
N HIS A 69 3.68 -9.19 10.51
CA HIS A 69 2.82 -8.07 10.09
C HIS A 69 2.94 -7.74 8.60
N ASP A 70 3.96 -8.29 7.92
CA ASP A 70 4.32 -7.91 6.55
C ASP A 70 3.64 -8.79 5.47
N LYS A 71 3.01 -9.90 5.84
CA LYS A 71 2.36 -10.86 4.90
C LYS A 71 1.04 -10.40 4.30
N GLU A 72 0.46 -9.34 4.85
CA GLU A 72 -0.88 -8.86 4.47
C GLU A 72 -0.84 -7.65 3.52
N GLY A 73 0.33 -7.26 3.01
CA GLY A 73 0.47 -6.17 2.04
C GLY A 73 -0.11 -4.85 2.54
N ARG A 74 0.23 -4.47 3.78
CA ARG A 74 -0.45 -3.36 4.48
C ARG A 74 0.29 -2.04 4.44
N VAL A 75 1.59 -2.02 4.12
CA VAL A 75 2.42 -0.82 4.26
C VAL A 75 3.34 -0.65 3.06
N ILE A 76 3.36 0.57 2.52
CA ILE A 76 4.39 1.05 1.58
C ILE A 76 4.98 2.33 2.18
N THR A 77 6.31 2.39 2.23
CA THR A 77 7.06 3.60 2.59
C THR A 77 7.87 4.06 1.39
N ALA A 78 7.63 5.30 0.96
CA ALA A 78 8.37 5.98 -0.09
C ALA A 78 9.23 7.11 0.51
N GLU A 79 10.53 7.07 0.23
CA GLU A 79 11.49 8.10 0.59
C GLU A 79 11.59 9.15 -0.52
N PHE A 80 11.38 10.42 -0.17
CA PHE A 80 11.62 11.56 -1.04
C PHE A 80 12.74 12.43 -0.45
N PRO A 81 13.34 13.36 -1.22
CA PRO A 81 14.50 14.13 -0.76
C PRO A 81 14.33 14.86 0.58
N ASN A 82 13.10 15.26 0.91
CA ASN A 82 12.81 16.09 2.09
C ASN A 82 11.87 15.40 3.10
N TYR A 83 11.31 14.24 2.78
CA TYR A 83 10.29 13.60 3.61
C TYR A 83 10.13 12.12 3.29
N TYR A 84 9.54 11.38 4.22
CA TYR A 84 9.03 10.04 4.00
C TYR A 84 7.51 10.07 3.92
N LEU A 85 6.94 9.33 2.98
CA LEU A 85 5.51 9.09 2.88
C LEU A 85 5.22 7.63 3.18
N VAL A 86 4.35 7.39 4.16
CA VAL A 86 3.91 6.05 4.52
C VAL A 86 2.41 5.96 4.25
N THR A 87 2.00 5.00 3.43
CA THR A 87 0.60 4.59 3.33
C THR A 87 0.42 3.27 4.05
N ALA A 88 -0.59 3.19 4.91
CA ALA A 88 -0.85 2.03 5.72
C ALA A 88 -2.34 1.68 5.72
N TYR A 89 -2.65 0.40 5.54
CA TYR A 89 -3.98 -0.16 5.80
C TYR A 89 -3.94 -0.95 7.11
N VAL A 90 -4.25 -0.28 8.21
CA VAL A 90 -4.20 -0.85 9.56
C VAL A 90 -5.21 -2.01 9.69
N PRO A 91 -4.85 -3.15 10.31
CA PRO A 91 -5.79 -4.25 10.54
C PRO A 91 -7.03 -3.78 11.29
N ASN A 92 -8.20 -4.19 10.80
CA ASN A 92 -9.46 -3.93 11.50
C ASN A 92 -9.61 -4.90 12.68
N ALA A 93 -10.07 -4.41 13.84
CA ALA A 93 -10.25 -5.21 15.05
C ALA A 93 -11.41 -6.22 15.03
N SER A 94 -12.13 -6.34 13.90
CA SER A 94 -13.34 -7.16 13.72
C SER A 94 -14.51 -6.79 14.64
N ARG A 95 -15.74 -7.08 14.21
CA ARG A 95 -16.92 -6.94 15.07
C ARG A 95 -16.93 -8.09 16.09
N GLY A 96 -16.85 -7.76 17.38
CA GLY A 96 -17.01 -8.71 18.50
C GLY A 96 -15.74 -9.06 19.30
N LEU A 97 -14.58 -8.44 19.02
CA LEU A 97 -13.23 -8.73 19.57
C LEU A 97 -12.70 -10.13 19.14
N GLY A 98 -11.66 -10.32 18.32
CA GLY A 98 -10.65 -9.44 17.70
C GLY A 98 -10.29 -9.88 16.27
N PRO A 99 -9.43 -9.15 15.52
CA PRO A 99 -7.99 -9.30 15.68
C PRO A 99 -7.29 -7.99 16.03
N LEU A 100 -6.57 -8.00 17.14
CA LEU A 100 -5.50 -7.04 17.42
C LEU A 100 -4.57 -7.67 18.46
N SER A 101 -3.37 -8.06 18.03
CA SER A 101 -2.26 -8.38 18.93
C SER A 101 -1.02 -7.61 18.51
N ILE A 102 -1.03 -6.30 18.76
CA ILE A 102 0.19 -5.50 18.86
C ILE A 102 0.60 -5.55 20.33
N THR A 103 1.21 -6.66 20.73
CA THR A 103 1.90 -6.75 22.02
C THR A 103 3.28 -7.29 21.75
N ASP A 104 4.27 -6.41 21.66
CA ASP A 104 5.66 -6.81 21.79
C ASP A 104 5.81 -7.40 23.20
N LYS A 105 5.99 -8.72 23.31
CA LYS A 105 6.54 -9.30 24.54
C LYS A 105 8.03 -8.95 24.55
N THR A 106 8.37 -7.89 25.28
CA THR A 106 9.74 -7.57 25.70
C THR A 106 10.34 -8.69 26.51
#